data_AF-A0AAD5TJA2-F1
#
_entry.id   AF-A0AAD5TJA2-F1
#
_cell.length_a   1.000
_cell.length_b   1.000
_cell.length_c   1.000
_cell.angle_alpha   90.00
_cell.angle_beta   90.00
_cell.angle_gamma   90.00
#
_symmetry.space_group_name_H-M   'P 1'
#
loop_
_entity.id
_entity.type
_entity.pdbx_description
1 polymer ?
#
loop_
_entity_poly.entity_id
_entity_poly.type
_entity_poly.pdbx_seq_one_letter_code
_entity_poly.pdbx_strand_id
1 'polypeptide(L)'
;MTFPGKHLPLIKFLGPRSLLQHARPSVPHAAHQQPPQPTRAAEPKRSGNTVSYESAALLPRRYQRKPISQAEIDAVETGGADHVLTC
;
A
#
# COMPACT_ATOMS: atom_id res chain seq x y z
N MET A 1 0.04 37.42 12.72
CA MET A 1 0.20 36.72 14.01
C MET A 1 1.39 35.78 13.90
N THR A 2 2.48 36.08 14.60
CA THR A 2 3.75 35.35 14.52
C THR A 2 3.79 34.28 15.61
N PHE A 3 3.93 33.01 15.23
CA PHE A 3 4.16 31.91 16.17
C PHE A 3 5.67 31.76 16.41
N PRO A 4 6.25 32.12 17.57
CA PRO A 4 7.61 31.73 17.88
C PRO A 4 7.57 30.29 18.42
N GLY A 5 7.22 29.35 17.54
CA GLY A 5 7.18 27.94 17.88
C GLY A 5 8.60 27.37 17.84
N LYS A 6 9.29 27.35 18.98
CA LYS A 6 10.52 26.58 19.14
C LYS A 6 10.27 25.14 18.66
N HIS A 7 11.05 24.69 17.67
CA HIS A 7 10.88 23.41 17.00
C HIS A 7 11.11 22.25 17.99
N LEU A 8 10.01 21.72 18.52
CA LEU A 8 10.02 20.55 19.38
C LEU A 8 10.05 19.29 18.48
N PRO A 9 11.07 18.44 18.58
CA PRO A 9 11.11 17.21 17.80
C PRO A 9 9.96 16.29 18.23
N LEU A 10 9.24 15.76 17.25
CA LEU A 10 8.08 14.87 17.48
C LEU A 10 8.46 13.57 18.20
N ILE A 11 9.74 13.18 18.17
CA ILE A 11 10.24 11.93 18.76
C ILE A 11 11.47 12.24 19.61
N LYS A 12 11.46 11.76 20.85
CA LYS A 12 12.61 11.78 21.75
C LYS A 12 13.46 10.53 21.48
N PHE A 13 14.72 10.72 21.10
CA PHE A 13 15.65 9.60 20.97
C PHE A 13 16.03 9.10 22.36
N LEU A 14 15.74 7.82 22.65
CA LEU A 14 16.08 7.15 23.90
C LEU A 14 17.56 6.70 23.88
N GLY A 15 18.48 7.65 23.68
CA GLY A 15 19.93 7.40 23.74
C GLY A 15 20.72 7.66 22.44
N PRO A 16 22.02 7.34 22.45
CA PRO A 16 22.94 7.65 21.35
C PRO A 16 22.59 6.93 20.05
N ARG A 17 22.60 7.67 18.93
CA ARG A 17 22.35 7.12 17.59
C ARG A 17 23.39 6.09 17.12
N SER A 18 24.57 6.03 17.74
CA SER A 18 25.62 5.04 17.43
C SER A 18 25.20 3.60 17.73
N LEU A 19 24.22 3.40 18.62
CA LEU A 19 23.66 2.09 18.93
C LEU A 19 22.59 1.65 17.92
N LEU A 20 22.08 2.58 17.11
CA LEU A 20 21.13 2.30 16.04
C LEU A 20 21.91 1.92 14.77
N GLN A 21 22.53 0.74 14.79
CA GLN A 21 23.13 0.20 13.57
C GLN A 21 22.00 -0.11 12.58
N HIS A 22 21.96 0.63 11.47
CA HIS A 22 21.09 0.32 10.35
C HIS A 22 21.46 -1.08 9.85
N ALA A 23 20.62 -2.07 10.14
CA ALA A 23 20.73 -3.38 9.54
C ALA A 23 20.64 -3.18 8.03
N ARG A 24 21.80 -3.18 7.36
CA ARG A 24 21.90 -3.24 5.91
C ARG A 24 21.41 -4.64 5.55
N PRO A 25 20.28 -4.83 4.85
CA PRO A 25 19.93 -6.15 4.38
C PRO A 25 20.91 -6.48 3.25
N SER A 26 22.00 -7.16 3.59
CA SER A 26 22.81 -7.89 2.62
C SER A 26 21.94 -9.03 2.12
N VAL A 27 21.45 -8.91 0.89
CA VAL A 27 20.81 -9.99 0.15
C VAL A 27 21.88 -10.97 -0.33
N PRO A 28 21.92 -12.23 0.12
CA PRO A 28 22.62 -13.28 -0.59
C PRO A 28 21.65 -13.89 -1.61
N HIS A 29 21.99 -13.79 -2.90
CA HIS A 29 21.43 -14.67 -3.92
C HIS A 29 22.04 -16.06 -3.72
N ALA A 30 21.37 -16.90 -2.93
CA ALA A 30 21.65 -18.33 -2.89
C ALA A 30 20.46 -19.05 -3.52
N ALA A 31 20.72 -19.66 -4.68
CA ALA A 31 19.79 -20.56 -5.35
C ALA A 31 19.38 -21.69 -4.37
N HIS A 32 18.11 -21.73 -4.00
CA HIS A 32 17.52 -22.87 -3.32
C HIS A 32 16.23 -23.22 -4.07
N GLN A 33 16.29 -24.36 -4.78
CA GLN A 33 15.10 -24.96 -5.37
C GLN A 33 14.18 -25.38 -4.23
N GLN A 34 13.01 -24.75 -4.16
CA GLN A 34 11.98 -25.06 -3.17
C GLN A 34 11.18 -26.28 -3.68
N PRO A 35 11.00 -27.36 -2.89
CA PRO A 35 10.11 -28.46 -3.25
C PRO A 35 8.65 -27.97 -3.30
N PRO A 36 7.75 -28.63 -4.05
CA PRO A 36 6.36 -28.20 -4.20
C PRO A 36 5.65 -28.31 -2.85
N GLN A 37 5.51 -27.18 -2.14
CA GLN A 37 4.66 -27.09 -0.97
C GLN A 37 3.19 -27.01 -1.41
N PRO A 38 2.28 -27.70 -0.72
CA PRO A 38 0.85 -27.58 -1.00
C PRO A 38 0.47 -26.11 -0.87
N THR A 39 -0.29 -25.60 -1.84
CA THR A 39 -0.73 -24.20 -1.96
C THR A 39 -1.45 -23.75 -0.69
N ARG A 40 -0.68 -23.27 0.29
CA ARG A 40 -1.20 -22.51 1.42
C ARG A 40 -1.81 -21.26 0.83
N ALA A 41 -3.08 -21.01 1.13
CA ALA A 41 -3.78 -19.80 0.70
C ALA A 41 -2.87 -18.60 0.95
N ALA A 42 -2.66 -17.78 -0.08
CA ALA A 42 -1.68 -16.70 -0.04
C ALA A 42 -2.03 -15.71 1.08
N GLU A 43 -1.28 -15.81 2.19
CA GLU A 43 -1.43 -14.95 3.34
C GLU A 43 -0.77 -13.59 3.05
N PRO A 44 -1.38 -12.47 3.50
CA PRO A 44 -0.79 -11.16 3.32
C PRO A 44 0.54 -11.04 4.07
N LYS A 45 1.59 -10.57 3.39
CA LYS A 45 2.91 -10.34 3.98
C LYS A 45 2.91 -9.00 4.71
N ARG A 46 3.21 -9.02 6.01
CA ARG A 46 3.25 -7.80 6.84
C ARG A 46 4.70 -7.44 7.16
N SER A 47 5.10 -6.21 6.86
CA SER A 47 6.40 -5.64 7.19
C SER A 47 6.21 -4.31 7.92
N GLY A 48 6.41 -4.31 9.23
CA GLY A 48 6.08 -3.16 10.08
C GLY A 48 4.59 -2.77 9.97
N ASN A 49 4.33 -1.54 9.53
CA ASN A 49 2.97 -1.02 9.32
C ASN A 49 2.40 -1.31 7.93
N THR A 50 3.19 -1.90 7.02
CA THR A 50 2.77 -2.17 5.65
C THR A 50 2.26 -3.60 5.50
N VAL A 51 1.18 -3.77 4.75
CA VAL A 51 0.63 -5.08 4.37
C VAL A 51 0.68 -5.19 2.84
N SER A 52 1.42 -6.17 2.33
CA SER A 52 1.53 -6.48 0.90
C SER A 52 0.73 -7.72 0.54
N TYR A 53 0.04 -7.64 -0.59
CA TYR A 53 -0.74 -8.72 -1.20
C TYR A 53 -0.08 -9.15 -2.50
N GLU A 54 -0.11 -10.44 -2.81
CA GLU A 54 0.54 -10.98 -4.01
C GLU A 54 -0.29 -10.77 -5.29
N SER A 55 -1.61 -10.62 -5.16
CA SER A 55 -2.50 -10.39 -6.29
C SER A 55 -3.74 -9.59 -5.87
N ALA A 56 -4.45 -9.03 -6.86
CA ALA A 56 -5.64 -8.23 -6.65
C ALA A 56 -6.78 -9.01 -5.96
N ALA A 57 -6.85 -10.32 -6.20
CA ALA A 57 -7.89 -11.20 -5.65
C ALA A 57 -7.78 -11.37 -4.13
N LEU A 58 -6.58 -11.18 -3.57
CA LEU A 58 -6.30 -11.35 -2.15
C LEU A 58 -6.54 -10.06 -1.35
N LEU A 59 -6.80 -8.92 -2.02
CA LEU A 59 -7.11 -7.69 -1.32
C LEU A 59 -8.43 -7.82 -0.57
N PRO A 60 -8.56 -7.19 0.61
CA PRO A 60 -9.85 -7.07 1.29
C PRO A 60 -10.91 -6.47 0.35
N ARG A 61 -12.16 -6.93 0.46
CA ARG A 61 -13.27 -6.56 -0.46
C ARG A 61 -13.40 -5.06 -0.72
N ARG A 62 -13.15 -4.23 0.29
CA ARG A 62 -13.17 -2.74 0.20
C ARG A 62 -12.15 -2.15 -0.77
N TYR A 63 -11.07 -2.88 -1.08
CA TYR A 63 -10.00 -2.48 -1.98
C TYR A 63 -10.01 -3.24 -3.30
N GLN A 64 -10.91 -4.21 -3.47
CA GLN A 64 -11.10 -4.88 -4.74
C GLN A 64 -11.79 -3.91 -5.70
N ARG A 65 -11.30 -3.86 -6.94
CA ARG A 65 -11.93 -3.05 -7.99
C ARG A 65 -13.30 -3.64 -8.32
N LYS A 66 -14.31 -2.78 -8.39
CA LYS A 66 -15.61 -3.16 -8.93
C LYS A 66 -15.50 -3.21 -10.46
N PRO A 67 -16.11 -4.21 -11.12
CA PRO A 67 -16.25 -4.19 -12.57
C PRO A 67 -17.13 -2.99 -12.96
N ILE A 68 -16.75 -2.29 -14.03
CA ILE A 68 -17.58 -1.23 -14.59
C ILE A 68 -18.74 -1.87 -15.36
N SER A 69 -19.95 -1.41 -15.12
CA SER A 69 -21.17 -1.86 -15.80
C SER A 69 -21.33 -1.16 -17.16
N GLN A 70 -22.11 -1.75 -18.08
CA GLN A 70 -22.37 -1.11 -19.38
C GLN A 70 -23.02 0.27 -19.22
N ALA A 71 -23.94 0.42 -18.27
CA ALA A 71 -24.57 1.71 -17.97
C ALA A 71 -23.55 2.77 -17.50
N GLU A 72 -22.53 2.38 -16.74
CA GLU A 72 -21.45 3.29 -16.36
C GLU A 72 -20.56 3.65 -17.55
N ILE A 73 -20.30 2.71 -18.47
CA ILE A 73 -19.57 2.97 -19.71
C ILE A 73 -20.35 3.98 -20.57
N ASP A 74 -21.62 3.72 -20.82
CA ASP A 74 -22.49 4.59 -21.64
C ASP A 74 -22.58 5.99 -21.03
N ALA A 75 -22.66 6.11 -19.69
CA ALA A 75 -22.68 7.38 -18.97
C ALA A 75 -21.36 8.16 -19.14
N VAL A 76 -20.22 7.49 -19.15
CA VAL A 76 -18.92 8.14 -19.41
C VAL A 76 -18.85 8.60 -20.87
N GLU A 77 -19.30 7.77 -21.82
CA GLU A 77 -19.29 8.09 -23.25
C GLU A 77 -20.24 9.23 -23.62
N THR A 78 -21.39 9.33 -22.93
CA THR A 78 -22.38 10.42 -23.15
C THR A 78 -22.01 11.75 -22.50
N GLY A 79 -20.84 11.83 -21.85
CA GLY A 79 -20.32 13.10 -21.32
C GLY A 79 -20.11 13.13 -19.81
N GLY A 80 -20.19 11.98 -19.12
CA GLY A 80 -19.73 11.84 -17.74
C GLY A 80 -20.37 12.80 -16.74
N ALA A 81 -19.58 13.21 -15.74
CA ALA A 81 -20.03 14.03 -14.62
C ALA A 81 -20.22 15.52 -14.98
N ASP A 82 -19.69 15.95 -16.11
CA ASP A 82 -19.78 17.31 -16.66
C ASP A 82 -20.97 17.49 -17.60
N HIS A 83 -21.73 16.43 -17.90
CA HIS A 83 -22.93 16.53 -18.72
C HIS A 83 -24.08 17.22 -17.97
N VAL A 84 -24.16 18.55 -18.11
CA VAL A 84 -25.30 19.35 -17.67
C VAL A 84 -26.45 19.10 -18.65
N LEU A 85 -27.53 18.47 -18.17
CA LEU A 85 -28.81 18.44 -18.89
C LEU A 85 -29.27 19.89 -19.07
N THR A 86 -29.02 20.45 -20.25
CA THR A 86 -29.57 21.74 -20.63
C THR A 86 -31.01 21.50 -21.05
N CYS A 87 -31.93 21.87 -20.16
CA CYS A 87 -33.38 21.86 -20.36
C CYS A 87 -33.81 22.95 -21.34
#